data_AF-A0A960NX63-F1
#
_entry.id   AF-A0A960NX63-F1
#
_cell.length_a   1.000
_cell.length_b   1.000
_cell.length_c   1.000
_cell.angle_alpha   90.00
_cell.angle_beta   90.00
_cell.angle_gamma   90.00
#
_symmetry.space_group_name_H-M   'P 1'
#
loop_
_entity.id
_entity.type
_entity.pdbx_description
1 polymer ?
#
loop_
_entity_poly.entity_id
_entity_poly.type
_entity_poly.pdbx_seq_one_letter_code
_entity_poly.pdbx_strand_id
1 'polypeptide(L)'
;MSISQVQGNNVVLPSQSNSKEYVGLVSKIELLVGVIIRDSKNSDGYIELASILNQGEKVSLINGELDKKELLIKAIDLDPKGARAYNDLANCMDRLEKVTLKSGEELDRKKLLIKAIDLDPKSARACNDLANCLILGETVTLLSGEKVEKRHLWIKVIKLDPKDFRACFNLAQDLMPTEKITLESGEELDKKELLIKTIDLNPTCYKAYSELAFYMTPTEKVTLRSGEGVGAKELLIKVIDLNPTFYDAYSMLAISMTRTEKITLRSGEKLDKKGVLIKVIDLNPKATGAYYRLATEITSEETVTLLSGDKVGRKELFIKLIDLDPEGIEAYYWLASEITSEETVTLLSGEKVGRKELFIKVIDLNPKGIEAYYWLATEITSEETMTLLSGEKVGRKELLIKAIEKDRFSLVHKYLELANSLSEGATVSLKIDGRNQEIDKKGLLLEYLKRDPKYTTKDLQELIKSKEVEEETSYPMTCSEISEHASTIELLIKAIEQDPWSSLKHLELANSLSEGATVSLKIDGRNQEIDKKGLLLEHLKRDPKYTTKDLQELIKSKEVEEETSSRPKKKARIRGSQL
;
A
#
# COMPACT_ATOMS: atom_id res chain seq x y z
N MET A 1 23.22 36.44 3.66
CA MET A 1 23.97 37.55 3.04
C MET A 1 25.37 37.02 2.76
N SER A 2 25.61 36.50 1.55
CA SER A 2 26.24 37.22 0.41
C SER A 2 27.76 37.39 0.60
N ILE A 3 28.68 37.21 -0.34
CA ILE A 3 28.76 36.81 -1.75
C ILE A 3 30.28 36.62 -2.03
N SER A 4 30.64 35.66 -2.89
CA SER A 4 31.84 35.54 -3.77
C SER A 4 33.27 35.88 -3.29
N GLN A 5 34.24 35.01 -3.63
CA GLN A 5 35.14 35.29 -4.76
C GLN A 5 35.83 34.03 -5.29
N VAL A 6 35.63 33.83 -6.60
CA VAL A 6 36.27 32.88 -7.49
C VAL A 6 37.71 33.36 -7.75
N GLN A 7 38.70 32.49 -7.57
CA GLN A 7 40.02 32.70 -8.15
C GLN A 7 40.18 31.77 -9.36
N GLY A 8 40.16 32.37 -10.55
CA GLY A 8 40.56 31.74 -11.79
C GLY A 8 42.07 31.62 -11.86
N ASN A 9 42.54 30.43 -12.23
CA ASN A 9 43.94 30.21 -12.63
C ASN A 9 44.13 30.76 -14.04
N ASN A 10 44.41 32.06 -14.16
CA ASN A 10 45.00 32.64 -15.35
C ASN A 10 46.51 32.33 -15.34
N VAL A 11 46.95 31.38 -16.17
CA VAL A 11 48.38 31.09 -16.35
C VAL A 11 48.91 31.93 -17.51
N VAL A 12 49.68 32.96 -17.17
CA VAL A 12 50.51 33.73 -18.10
C VAL A 12 51.91 33.11 -18.09
N LEU A 13 52.47 32.76 -19.25
CA LEU A 13 53.87 32.33 -19.38
C LEU A 13 54.76 33.49 -19.84
N PRO A 14 55.96 33.69 -19.27
CA PRO A 14 56.96 34.61 -19.80
C PRO A 14 57.97 33.91 -20.73
N SER A 15 58.59 34.74 -21.57
CA SER A 15 59.59 34.44 -22.60
C SER A 15 60.92 33.89 -22.07
N GLN A 16 61.60 33.14 -22.95
CA GLN A 16 62.87 32.45 -22.77
C GLN A 16 63.97 33.23 -22.01
N SER A 17 64.55 32.62 -20.97
CA SER A 17 66.00 32.48 -20.78
C SER A 17 66.34 31.64 -19.54
N ASN A 18 67.43 30.88 -19.65
CA ASN A 18 68.15 30.14 -18.61
C ASN A 18 67.52 28.87 -18.00
N SER A 19 68.02 27.77 -18.54
CA SER A 19 68.02 26.41 -18.02
C SER A 19 68.71 26.29 -16.65
N LYS A 20 67.92 25.97 -15.62
CA LYS A 20 68.17 24.96 -14.56
C LYS A 20 67.16 25.25 -13.44
N GLU A 21 66.51 24.18 -12.96
CA GLU A 21 65.46 24.17 -11.92
C GLU A 21 64.03 24.51 -12.37
N TYR A 22 63.35 23.56 -13.02
CA TYR A 22 61.90 23.37 -12.88
C TYR A 22 61.56 21.91 -13.21
N VAL A 23 61.55 21.03 -12.20
CA VAL A 23 60.86 19.73 -12.28
C VAL A 23 59.57 19.87 -11.48
N GLY A 24 58.64 20.64 -12.04
CA GLY A 24 57.26 20.75 -11.55
C GLY A 24 56.39 19.71 -12.24
N LEU A 25 55.46 19.10 -11.52
CA LEU A 25 54.44 18.19 -12.06
C LEU A 25 53.60 18.95 -13.11
N VAL A 26 53.94 18.79 -14.39
CA VAL A 26 53.13 19.30 -15.51
C VAL A 26 51.78 18.58 -15.47
N SER A 27 50.68 19.32 -15.44
CA SER A 27 49.35 18.73 -15.40
C SER A 27 49.04 17.97 -16.71
N LYS A 28 48.15 16.97 -16.68
CA LYS A 28 47.75 16.25 -17.90
C LYS A 28 47.17 17.19 -18.96
N ILE A 29 46.48 18.25 -18.54
CA ILE A 29 45.97 19.31 -19.41
C ILE A 29 47.12 20.03 -20.10
N GLU A 30 48.13 20.48 -19.37
CA GLU A 30 49.31 21.16 -19.94
C GLU A 30 50.08 20.29 -20.92
N LEU A 31 50.21 18.97 -20.64
CA LEU A 31 50.82 18.03 -21.57
C LEU A 31 50.03 17.91 -22.87
N LEU A 32 48.70 17.76 -22.80
CA LEU A 32 47.85 17.65 -23.98
C LEU A 32 47.78 18.96 -24.78
N VAL A 33 47.78 20.11 -24.10
CA VAL A 33 47.93 21.43 -24.73
C VAL A 33 49.28 21.49 -25.47
N GLY A 34 50.37 21.05 -24.84
CA GLY A 34 51.69 20.96 -25.47
C GLY A 34 51.71 20.05 -26.71
N VAL A 35 51.01 18.92 -26.67
CA VAL A 35 50.84 18.01 -27.83
C VAL A 35 50.12 18.74 -28.98
N ILE A 36 49.01 19.42 -28.69
CA ILE A 36 48.24 20.17 -29.69
C ILE A 36 49.03 21.36 -30.25
N ILE A 37 49.86 22.02 -29.43
CA ILE A 37 50.71 23.12 -29.88
C ILE A 37 51.78 22.61 -30.85
N ARG A 38 52.37 21.44 -30.58
CA ARG A 38 53.38 20.82 -31.45
C ARG A 38 52.78 20.29 -32.75
N ASP A 39 51.55 19.77 -32.69
CA ASP A 39 50.79 19.31 -33.85
C ASP A 39 49.33 19.76 -33.77
N SER A 40 49.05 20.90 -34.38
CA SER A 40 47.71 21.49 -34.39
C SER A 40 46.65 20.68 -35.16
N LYS A 41 47.07 19.65 -35.92
CA LYS A 41 46.20 18.74 -36.66
C LYS A 41 45.92 17.43 -35.93
N ASN A 42 46.48 17.23 -34.74
CA ASN A 42 46.28 16.03 -33.94
C ASN A 42 44.86 15.98 -33.36
N SER A 43 43.92 15.37 -34.09
CA SER A 43 42.52 15.19 -33.69
C SER A 43 42.39 14.44 -32.36
N ASP A 44 43.16 13.38 -32.16
CA ASP A 44 43.17 12.60 -30.91
C ASP A 44 43.56 13.44 -29.70
N GLY A 45 44.51 14.37 -29.87
CA GLY A 45 44.91 15.31 -28.83
C GLY A 45 43.75 16.19 -28.35
N TYR A 46 42.91 16.68 -29.28
CA TYR A 46 41.71 17.44 -28.94
C TYR A 46 40.65 16.56 -28.25
N ILE A 47 40.44 15.32 -28.71
CA ILE A 47 39.51 14.37 -28.08
C ILE A 47 39.94 14.04 -26.64
N GLU A 48 41.21 13.73 -26.44
CA GLU A 48 41.76 13.41 -25.12
C GLU A 48 41.70 14.62 -24.18
N LEU A 49 41.98 15.82 -24.68
CA LEU A 49 41.85 17.05 -23.90
C LEU A 49 40.39 17.29 -23.50
N ALA A 50 39.44 17.14 -24.43
CA ALA A 50 38.02 17.23 -24.14
C ALA A 50 37.57 16.22 -23.08
N SER A 51 38.11 14.99 -23.11
CA SER A 51 37.71 13.91 -22.19
C SER A 51 38.01 14.18 -20.72
N ILE A 52 39.01 15.03 -20.42
CA ILE A 52 39.45 15.35 -19.07
C ILE A 52 38.91 16.68 -18.53
N LEU A 53 38.30 17.51 -19.38
CA LEU A 53 37.66 18.75 -18.96
C LEU A 53 36.30 18.48 -18.30
N ASN A 54 36.02 19.23 -17.24
CA ASN A 54 34.71 19.26 -16.60
C ASN A 54 33.70 20.05 -17.43
N GLN A 55 32.41 19.86 -17.16
CA GLN A 55 31.35 20.61 -17.84
C GLN A 55 31.50 22.12 -17.57
N GLY A 56 31.57 22.92 -18.64
CA GLY A 56 31.74 24.37 -18.56
C GLY A 56 33.19 24.85 -18.36
N GLU A 57 34.14 23.93 -18.19
CA GLU A 57 35.57 24.26 -18.14
C GLU A 57 36.09 24.60 -19.54
N LYS A 58 36.99 25.59 -19.61
CA LYS A 58 37.63 26.04 -20.85
C LYS A 58 39.14 25.94 -20.74
N VAL A 59 39.79 25.71 -21.88
CA VAL A 59 41.24 25.68 -22.00
C VAL A 59 41.71 26.68 -23.04
N SER A 60 42.73 27.47 -22.68
CA SER A 60 43.37 28.41 -23.60
C SER A 60 44.30 27.65 -24.56
N LEU A 61 44.01 27.74 -25.87
CA LEU A 61 44.90 27.31 -26.95
C LEU A 61 45.32 28.52 -27.80
N ILE A 62 46.26 28.32 -28.73
CA ILE A 62 46.78 29.37 -29.64
C ILE A 62 45.64 30.07 -30.43
N ASN A 63 44.51 29.39 -30.63
CA ASN A 63 43.39 29.89 -31.42
C ASN A 63 42.21 30.37 -30.54
N GLY A 64 42.43 30.61 -29.25
CA GLY A 64 41.41 31.07 -28.30
C GLY A 64 41.09 30.04 -27.20
N GLU A 65 40.18 30.42 -26.32
CA GLU A 65 39.65 29.55 -25.28
C GLU A 65 38.60 28.62 -25.88
N LEU A 66 38.80 27.31 -25.74
CA LEU A 66 37.86 26.29 -26.20
C LEU A 66 37.28 25.52 -25.02
N ASP A 67 35.98 25.29 -25.05
CA ASP A 67 35.32 24.33 -24.17
C ASP A 67 35.36 22.90 -24.74
N LYS A 68 34.83 21.94 -23.97
CA LYS A 68 34.74 20.53 -24.35
C LYS A 68 34.08 20.29 -25.71
N LYS A 69 32.98 20.99 -26.01
CA LYS A 69 32.24 20.82 -27.27
C LYS A 69 33.04 21.41 -28.43
N GLU A 70 33.61 22.58 -28.26
CA GLU A 70 34.43 23.25 -29.26
C GLU A 70 35.69 22.44 -29.61
N LEU A 71 36.33 21.80 -28.62
CA LEU A 71 37.43 20.86 -28.83
C LEU A 71 37.00 19.66 -29.68
N LEU A 72 35.84 19.07 -29.41
CA LEU A 72 35.32 17.91 -30.13
C LEU A 72 34.87 18.26 -31.55
N ILE A 73 34.25 19.43 -31.77
CA ILE A 73 33.94 19.95 -33.11
C ILE A 73 35.25 20.14 -33.90
N LYS A 74 36.28 20.71 -33.27
CA LYS A 74 37.59 20.88 -33.91
C LYS A 74 38.24 19.54 -34.24
N ALA A 75 38.09 18.53 -33.39
CA ALA A 75 38.56 17.18 -33.69
C ALA A 75 37.85 16.56 -34.91
N ILE A 76 36.52 16.73 -35.02
CA ILE A 76 35.73 16.28 -36.17
C ILE A 76 36.14 17.02 -37.45
N ASP A 77 36.36 18.33 -37.38
CA ASP A 77 36.80 19.12 -38.54
C ASP A 77 38.20 18.70 -39.04
N LEU A 78 39.08 18.26 -38.13
CA LEU A 78 40.43 17.78 -38.45
C LEU A 78 40.43 16.35 -38.99
N ASP A 79 39.60 15.47 -38.41
CA ASP A 79 39.40 14.10 -38.87
C ASP A 79 37.91 13.72 -38.90
N PRO A 80 37.23 13.96 -40.04
CA PRO A 80 35.82 13.63 -40.18
C PRO A 80 35.50 12.12 -40.13
N LYS A 81 36.52 11.24 -40.13
CA LYS A 81 36.35 9.79 -40.03
C LYS A 81 36.51 9.27 -38.59
N GLY A 82 36.87 10.13 -37.63
CA GLY A 82 37.04 9.78 -36.23
C GLY A 82 35.71 9.54 -35.50
N ALA A 83 35.22 8.29 -35.51
CA ALA A 83 33.94 7.91 -34.87
C ALA A 83 33.83 8.34 -33.40
N ARG A 84 34.93 8.27 -32.64
CA ARG A 84 34.98 8.65 -31.21
C ARG A 84 34.58 10.10 -30.97
N ALA A 85 35.02 11.03 -31.81
CA ALA A 85 34.73 12.45 -31.64
C ALA A 85 33.22 12.75 -31.78
N TYR A 86 32.55 12.10 -32.73
CA TYR A 86 31.09 12.20 -32.88
C TYR A 86 30.35 11.64 -31.65
N ASN A 87 30.77 10.49 -31.13
CA ASN A 87 30.16 9.89 -29.93
C ASN A 87 30.38 10.73 -28.67
N ASP A 88 31.60 11.24 -28.47
CA ASP A 88 31.93 12.07 -27.32
C ASP A 88 31.22 13.44 -27.42
N LEU A 89 31.07 14.02 -28.62
CA LEU A 89 30.30 15.26 -28.82
C LEU A 89 28.82 15.06 -28.48
N ALA A 90 28.22 13.97 -28.95
CA ALA A 90 26.85 13.61 -28.64
C ALA A 90 26.59 13.47 -27.13
N ASN A 91 27.57 12.99 -26.37
CA ASN A 91 27.46 12.83 -24.91
C ASN A 91 27.63 14.14 -24.12
N CYS A 92 28.16 15.19 -24.75
CA CYS A 92 28.33 16.50 -24.12
C CYS A 92 27.17 17.47 -24.43
N MET A 93 26.25 17.07 -25.30
CA MET A 93 25.13 17.89 -25.75
C MET A 93 23.89 17.69 -24.90
N ASP A 94 23.14 18.77 -24.73
CA ASP A 94 21.80 18.71 -24.15
C ASP A 94 20.82 18.02 -25.11
N ARG A 95 19.72 17.48 -24.57
CA ARG A 95 18.77 16.62 -25.32
C ARG A 95 18.19 17.26 -26.59
N LEU A 96 18.01 18.58 -26.60
CA LEU A 96 17.43 19.34 -27.71
C LEU A 96 18.46 20.20 -28.45
N GLU A 97 19.73 20.10 -28.06
CA GLU A 97 20.81 20.88 -28.66
C GLU A 97 21.13 20.39 -30.07
N LYS A 98 21.59 21.31 -30.91
CA LYS A 98 22.17 21.04 -32.20
C LYS A 98 23.51 21.76 -32.35
N VAL A 99 24.39 21.18 -33.14
CA VAL A 99 25.69 21.74 -33.48
C VAL A 99 25.84 21.86 -34.99
N THR A 100 26.57 22.88 -35.44
CA THR A 100 26.91 23.06 -36.85
C THR A 100 28.40 22.83 -37.03
N LEU A 101 28.78 21.87 -37.88
CA LEU A 101 30.18 21.61 -38.23
C LEU A 101 30.71 22.64 -39.23
N LYS A 102 32.03 22.73 -39.45
CA LYS A 102 32.58 23.62 -40.49
C LYS A 102 32.10 23.29 -41.90
N SER A 103 31.66 22.06 -42.14
CA SER A 103 31.03 21.65 -43.40
C SER A 103 29.66 22.32 -43.65
N GLY A 104 29.10 23.01 -42.65
CA GLY A 104 27.74 23.57 -42.68
C GLY A 104 26.67 22.56 -42.28
N GLU A 105 27.04 21.33 -41.93
CA GLU A 105 26.10 20.29 -41.53
C GLU A 105 25.58 20.53 -40.09
N GLU A 106 24.26 20.59 -39.94
CA GLU A 106 23.58 20.70 -38.65
C GLU A 106 23.23 19.31 -38.10
N LEU A 107 23.78 18.98 -36.94
CA LEU A 107 23.69 17.68 -36.31
C LEU A 107 23.09 17.80 -34.90
N ASP A 108 22.06 17.01 -34.65
CA ASP A 108 21.58 16.74 -33.30
C ASP A 108 22.30 15.52 -32.72
N ARG A 109 22.02 15.23 -31.44
CA ARG A 109 22.61 14.10 -30.71
C ARG A 109 22.41 12.75 -31.41
N LYS A 110 21.23 12.49 -31.99
CA LYS A 110 20.94 11.20 -32.67
C LYS A 110 21.75 11.08 -33.95
N LYS A 111 21.81 12.14 -34.77
CA LYS A 111 22.60 12.16 -36.01
C LYS A 111 24.09 11.99 -35.75
N LEU A 112 24.63 12.57 -34.69
CA LEU A 112 26.02 12.36 -34.28
C LEU A 112 26.29 10.89 -33.93
N LEU A 113 25.41 10.26 -33.15
CA LEU A 113 25.54 8.84 -32.77
C LEU A 113 25.38 7.90 -33.96
N ILE A 114 24.46 8.20 -34.88
CA ILE A 114 24.31 7.45 -36.16
C ILE A 114 25.63 7.53 -36.95
N LYS A 115 26.19 8.73 -37.15
CA LYS A 115 27.50 8.90 -37.80
C LYS A 115 28.61 8.12 -37.09
N ALA A 116 28.65 8.13 -35.76
CA ALA A 116 29.63 7.36 -35.00
C ALA A 116 29.52 5.85 -35.27
N ILE A 117 28.30 5.31 -35.32
CA ILE A 117 28.06 3.88 -35.63
C ILE A 117 28.40 3.56 -37.08
N ASP A 118 28.09 4.44 -38.03
CA ASP A 118 28.42 4.19 -39.45
C ASP A 118 29.92 4.24 -39.71
N LEU A 119 30.64 5.12 -39.02
CA LEU A 119 32.11 5.21 -39.09
C LEU A 119 32.81 4.06 -38.37
N ASP A 120 32.26 3.58 -37.26
CA ASP A 120 32.72 2.38 -36.55
C ASP A 120 31.54 1.47 -36.14
N PRO A 121 31.12 0.54 -37.02
CA PRO A 121 30.01 -0.37 -36.73
C PRO A 121 30.27 -1.35 -35.58
N LYS A 122 31.52 -1.44 -35.09
CA LYS A 122 31.91 -2.28 -33.95
C LYS A 122 31.94 -1.52 -32.63
N SER A 123 31.60 -0.23 -32.63
CA SER A 123 31.50 0.58 -31.42
C SER A 123 30.26 0.21 -30.60
N ALA A 124 30.44 -0.67 -29.62
CA ALA A 124 29.43 -1.00 -28.62
C ALA A 124 28.95 0.26 -27.88
N ARG A 125 29.86 1.18 -27.56
CA ARG A 125 29.56 2.44 -26.88
C ARG A 125 28.59 3.31 -27.69
N ALA A 126 28.84 3.49 -28.99
CA ALA A 126 27.96 4.30 -29.84
C ALA A 126 26.57 3.66 -30.00
N CYS A 127 26.50 2.34 -30.13
CA CYS A 127 25.23 1.62 -30.15
C CYS A 127 24.45 1.79 -28.84
N ASN A 128 25.13 1.69 -27.69
CA ASN A 128 24.54 1.91 -26.36
C ASN A 128 24.03 3.34 -26.20
N ASP A 129 24.83 4.32 -26.59
CA ASP A 129 24.50 5.73 -26.44
C ASP A 129 23.32 6.11 -27.37
N LEU A 130 23.27 5.55 -28.59
CA LEU A 130 22.11 5.72 -29.48
C LEU A 130 20.86 5.08 -28.90
N ALA A 131 20.93 3.84 -28.40
CA ALA A 131 19.78 3.15 -27.80
C ALA A 131 19.22 3.93 -26.60
N ASN A 132 20.08 4.51 -25.77
CA ASN A 132 19.66 5.40 -24.67
C ASN A 132 18.99 6.70 -25.14
N CYS A 133 19.21 7.14 -26.38
CA CYS A 133 18.57 8.32 -26.97
C CYS A 133 17.21 8.04 -27.61
N LEU A 134 16.91 6.78 -27.92
CA LEU A 134 15.65 6.40 -28.56
C LEU A 134 14.56 6.13 -27.52
N ILE A 135 13.33 6.50 -27.85
CA ILE A 135 12.16 6.05 -27.10
C ILE A 135 11.73 4.64 -27.56
N LEU A 136 10.94 3.94 -26.74
CA LEU A 136 10.46 2.61 -27.09
C LEU A 136 9.62 2.65 -28.37
N GLY A 137 9.92 1.75 -29.32
CA GLY A 137 9.26 1.69 -30.63
C GLY A 137 9.76 2.71 -31.66
N GLU A 138 10.72 3.59 -31.30
CA GLU A 138 11.35 4.47 -32.27
C GLU A 138 12.31 3.70 -33.19
N THR A 139 12.20 3.95 -34.50
CA THR A 139 13.10 3.42 -35.53
C THR A 139 13.93 4.56 -36.13
N VAL A 140 15.23 4.33 -36.27
CA VAL A 140 16.15 5.22 -36.99
C VAL A 140 16.79 4.50 -38.17
N THR A 141 17.16 5.25 -39.19
CA THR A 141 17.88 4.71 -40.36
C THR A 141 19.36 5.08 -40.24
N LEU A 142 20.22 4.08 -40.21
CA LEU A 142 21.68 4.27 -40.30
C LEU A 142 22.05 4.77 -41.70
N LEU A 143 23.23 5.38 -41.88
CA LEU A 143 23.68 5.84 -43.19
C LEU A 143 23.92 4.67 -44.16
N SER A 144 24.09 3.45 -43.65
CA SER A 144 24.06 2.20 -44.43
C SER A 144 22.71 1.91 -45.10
N GLY A 145 21.63 2.57 -44.68
CA GLY A 145 20.24 2.30 -45.07
C GLY A 145 19.53 1.28 -44.17
N GLU A 146 20.24 0.68 -43.20
CA GLU A 146 19.67 -0.23 -42.21
C GLU A 146 18.71 0.52 -41.26
N LYS A 147 17.50 0.01 -41.11
CA LYS A 147 16.54 0.50 -40.10
C LYS A 147 16.77 -0.25 -38.80
N VAL A 148 17.09 0.48 -37.74
CA VAL A 148 17.36 -0.07 -36.41
C VAL A 148 16.44 0.55 -35.37
N GLU A 149 15.99 -0.29 -34.44
CA GLU A 149 15.18 0.12 -33.30
C GLU A 149 15.99 0.04 -32.01
N LYS A 150 15.48 0.66 -30.94
CA LYS A 150 16.11 0.69 -29.61
C LYS A 150 16.59 -0.70 -29.12
N ARG A 151 15.72 -1.71 -29.17
CA ARG A 151 16.04 -3.07 -28.69
C ARG A 151 17.07 -3.78 -29.56
N HIS A 152 17.01 -3.59 -30.88
CA HIS A 152 18.00 -4.12 -31.81
C HIS A 152 19.39 -3.56 -31.52
N LEU A 153 19.49 -2.27 -31.17
CA LEU A 153 20.74 -1.68 -30.72
C LEU A 153 21.26 -2.33 -29.42
N TRP A 154 20.39 -2.63 -28.44
CA TRP A 154 20.82 -3.36 -27.24
C TRP A 154 21.34 -4.76 -27.54
N ILE A 155 20.66 -5.51 -28.40
CA ILE A 155 21.11 -6.83 -28.85
C ILE A 155 22.48 -6.73 -29.54
N LYS A 156 22.67 -5.71 -30.38
CA LYS A 156 23.95 -5.42 -31.04
C LYS A 156 25.06 -5.09 -30.03
N VAL A 157 24.76 -4.32 -28.98
CA VAL A 157 25.72 -4.05 -27.89
C VAL A 157 26.12 -5.34 -27.19
N ILE A 158 25.17 -6.20 -26.81
CA ILE A 158 25.45 -7.49 -26.15
C ILE A 158 26.34 -8.40 -27.03
N LYS A 159 26.17 -8.34 -28.35
CA LYS A 159 27.04 -9.07 -29.30
C LYS A 159 28.45 -8.48 -29.36
N LEU A 160 28.56 -7.15 -29.44
CA LEU A 160 29.84 -6.45 -29.60
C LEU A 160 30.68 -6.46 -28.30
N ASP A 161 30.01 -6.32 -27.15
CA ASP A 161 30.60 -6.42 -25.82
C ASP A 161 29.72 -7.30 -24.91
N PRO A 162 29.96 -8.62 -24.90
CA PRO A 162 29.22 -9.55 -24.05
C PRO A 162 29.39 -9.32 -22.54
N LYS A 163 30.31 -8.43 -22.14
CA LYS A 163 30.52 -8.06 -20.72
C LYS A 163 29.77 -6.79 -20.33
N ASP A 164 29.10 -6.11 -21.26
CA ASP A 164 28.32 -4.92 -20.95
C ASP A 164 26.99 -5.29 -20.27
N PHE A 165 27.02 -5.34 -18.94
CA PHE A 165 25.83 -5.59 -18.13
C PHE A 165 24.73 -4.53 -18.32
N ARG A 166 25.07 -3.30 -18.74
CA ARG A 166 24.09 -2.21 -18.91
C ARG A 166 23.17 -2.49 -20.08
N ALA A 167 23.69 -3.07 -21.16
CA ALA A 167 22.88 -3.46 -22.31
C ALA A 167 21.89 -4.57 -21.94
N CYS A 168 22.32 -5.60 -21.20
CA CYS A 168 21.43 -6.63 -20.67
C CYS A 168 20.34 -6.04 -19.77
N PHE A 169 20.73 -5.15 -18.84
CA PHE A 169 19.80 -4.50 -17.92
C PHE A 169 18.77 -3.62 -18.65
N ASN A 170 19.23 -2.77 -19.57
CA ASN A 170 18.37 -1.86 -20.32
C ASN A 170 17.44 -2.62 -21.27
N LEU A 171 17.92 -3.70 -21.88
CA LEU A 171 17.08 -4.59 -22.68
C LEU A 171 15.99 -5.20 -21.80
N ALA A 172 16.35 -5.73 -20.61
CA ALA A 172 15.36 -6.26 -19.67
C ALA A 172 14.30 -5.22 -19.30
N GLN A 173 14.70 -3.98 -19.01
CA GLN A 173 13.77 -2.88 -18.68
C GLN A 173 12.77 -2.60 -19.80
N ASP A 174 13.20 -2.71 -21.06
CA ASP A 174 12.35 -2.48 -22.22
C ASP A 174 11.42 -3.68 -22.53
N LEU A 175 11.60 -4.86 -21.95
CA LEU A 175 10.77 -6.06 -22.18
C LEU A 175 9.49 -6.10 -21.33
N MET A 176 8.40 -6.58 -21.91
CA MET A 176 7.20 -6.97 -21.14
C MET A 176 7.47 -8.25 -20.33
N PRO A 177 6.78 -8.50 -19.19
CA PRO A 177 7.09 -9.65 -18.32
C PRO A 177 6.99 -11.04 -18.97
N THR A 178 6.16 -11.19 -20.00
CA THR A 178 5.96 -12.47 -20.72
C THR A 178 6.68 -12.51 -22.07
N GLU A 179 7.40 -11.45 -22.43
CA GLU A 179 8.08 -11.33 -23.71
C GLU A 179 9.42 -12.08 -23.69
N LYS A 180 9.78 -12.65 -24.85
CA LYS A 180 11.09 -13.24 -25.10
C LYS A 180 11.73 -12.56 -26.29
N ILE A 181 13.05 -12.48 -26.28
CA ILE A 181 13.87 -12.01 -27.40
C ILE A 181 14.88 -13.08 -27.76
N THR A 182 15.25 -13.13 -29.05
CA THR A 182 16.31 -14.02 -29.53
C THR A 182 17.56 -13.18 -29.78
N LEU A 183 18.66 -13.52 -29.10
CA LEU A 183 19.97 -12.93 -29.40
C LEU A 183 20.48 -13.44 -30.74
N GLU A 184 21.43 -12.73 -31.35
CA GLU A 184 22.07 -13.17 -32.58
C GLU A 184 22.85 -14.50 -32.43
N SER A 185 23.16 -14.92 -31.21
CA SER A 185 23.69 -16.26 -30.91
C SER A 185 22.66 -17.39 -31.05
N GLY A 186 21.38 -17.07 -31.23
CA GLY A 186 20.25 -18.01 -31.18
C GLY A 186 19.71 -18.27 -29.76
N GLU A 187 20.30 -17.66 -28.74
CA GLU A 187 19.84 -17.75 -27.35
C GLU A 187 18.51 -17.00 -27.19
N GLU A 188 17.44 -17.69 -26.81
CA GLU A 188 16.18 -17.06 -26.43
C GLU A 188 16.23 -16.67 -24.95
N LEU A 189 15.97 -15.40 -24.66
CA LEU A 189 16.00 -14.84 -23.32
C LEU A 189 14.70 -14.10 -23.00
N ASP A 190 14.17 -14.34 -21.80
CA ASP A 190 13.14 -13.52 -21.19
C ASP A 190 13.73 -12.42 -20.28
N LYS A 191 12.85 -11.60 -19.70
CA LYS A 191 13.23 -10.54 -18.77
C LYS A 191 14.04 -11.05 -17.57
N LYS A 192 13.66 -12.18 -16.96
CA LYS A 192 14.35 -12.74 -15.79
C LYS A 192 15.73 -13.26 -16.17
N GLU A 193 15.86 -13.93 -17.31
CA GLU A 193 17.15 -14.42 -17.82
C GLU A 193 18.12 -13.28 -18.14
N LEU A 194 17.63 -12.16 -18.70
CA LEU A 194 18.45 -10.95 -18.89
C LEU A 194 18.89 -10.30 -17.57
N LEU A 195 18.03 -10.29 -16.54
CA LEU A 195 18.37 -9.79 -15.21
C LEU A 195 19.40 -10.70 -14.52
N ILE A 196 19.28 -12.02 -14.64
CA ILE A 196 20.28 -12.98 -14.14
C ILE A 196 21.61 -12.75 -14.85
N LYS A 197 21.63 -12.61 -16.19
CA LYS A 197 22.83 -12.29 -16.96
C LYS A 197 23.45 -10.96 -16.53
N THR A 198 22.63 -9.95 -16.21
CA THR A 198 23.10 -8.68 -15.66
C THR A 198 23.80 -8.87 -14.31
N ILE A 199 23.22 -9.65 -13.41
CA ILE A 199 23.78 -9.96 -12.09
C ILE A 199 25.10 -10.73 -12.22
N ASP A 200 25.16 -11.72 -13.11
CA ASP A 200 26.35 -12.53 -13.34
C ASP A 200 27.52 -11.74 -13.94
N LEU A 201 27.21 -10.73 -14.76
CA LEU A 201 28.19 -9.79 -15.31
C LEU A 201 28.61 -8.72 -14.31
N ASN A 202 27.68 -8.24 -13.49
CA ASN A 202 27.95 -7.26 -12.44
C ASN A 202 27.19 -7.56 -11.14
N PRO A 203 27.80 -8.31 -10.20
CA PRO A 203 27.19 -8.69 -8.93
C PRO A 203 26.94 -7.53 -7.95
N THR A 204 27.35 -6.30 -8.30
CA THR A 204 27.09 -5.09 -7.51
C THR A 204 25.85 -4.33 -7.97
N CYS A 205 25.22 -4.74 -9.09
CA CYS A 205 24.04 -4.09 -9.64
C CYS A 205 22.78 -4.41 -8.83
N TYR A 206 22.60 -3.74 -7.69
CA TYR A 206 21.45 -3.97 -6.79
C TYR A 206 20.09 -3.80 -7.49
N LYS A 207 20.00 -2.92 -8.51
CA LYS A 207 18.77 -2.72 -9.29
C LYS A 207 18.32 -4.01 -9.99
N ALA A 208 19.26 -4.79 -10.54
CA ALA A 208 18.95 -6.04 -11.19
C ALA A 208 18.42 -7.09 -10.20
N TYR A 209 19.00 -7.17 -9.00
CA TYR A 209 18.50 -8.02 -7.91
C TYR A 209 17.08 -7.64 -7.49
N SER A 210 16.81 -6.33 -7.34
CA SER A 210 15.50 -5.81 -6.94
C SER A 210 14.42 -6.09 -7.97
N GLU A 211 14.72 -5.84 -9.24
CA GLU A 211 13.84 -6.12 -10.38
C GLU A 211 13.55 -7.62 -10.50
N LEU A 212 14.59 -8.46 -10.38
CA LEU A 212 14.42 -9.90 -10.44
C LEU A 212 13.49 -10.39 -9.32
N ALA A 213 13.70 -9.93 -8.10
CA ALA A 213 12.84 -10.26 -6.96
C ALA A 213 11.39 -9.81 -7.16
N PHE A 214 11.17 -8.65 -7.78
CA PHE A 214 9.83 -8.12 -8.06
C PHE A 214 9.02 -9.02 -9.00
N TYR A 215 9.67 -9.65 -9.99
CA TYR A 215 9.01 -10.52 -10.98
C TYR A 215 8.97 -11.99 -10.59
N MET A 216 9.46 -12.34 -9.40
CA MET A 216 9.42 -13.71 -8.89
C MET A 216 8.14 -13.96 -8.09
N THR A 217 7.58 -15.17 -8.22
CA THR A 217 6.53 -15.61 -7.30
C THR A 217 7.13 -15.97 -5.92
N PRO A 218 6.35 -15.96 -4.83
CA PRO A 218 6.88 -16.24 -3.49
C PRO A 218 7.59 -17.60 -3.31
N THR A 219 7.23 -18.59 -4.13
CA THR A 219 7.82 -19.94 -4.10
C THR A 219 8.88 -20.17 -5.17
N GLU A 220 9.08 -19.21 -6.08
CA GLU A 220 10.03 -19.33 -7.17
C GLU A 220 11.46 -19.24 -6.65
N LYS A 221 12.34 -20.03 -7.27
CA LYS A 221 13.78 -19.95 -7.09
C LYS A 221 14.45 -19.82 -8.45
N VAL A 222 15.46 -18.98 -8.50
CA VAL A 222 16.31 -18.79 -9.68
C VAL A 222 17.73 -19.19 -9.34
N THR A 223 18.47 -19.72 -10.32
CA THR A 223 19.87 -20.09 -10.14
C THR A 223 20.74 -18.97 -10.68
N LEU A 224 21.55 -18.35 -9.83
CA LEU A 224 22.60 -17.41 -10.24
C LEU A 224 23.89 -18.19 -10.56
N ARG A 225 24.91 -17.53 -11.13
CA ARG A 225 26.23 -18.17 -11.40
C ARG A 225 26.89 -18.81 -10.17
N SER A 226 26.51 -18.44 -8.95
CA SER A 226 26.95 -19.13 -7.72
C SER A 226 26.48 -20.59 -7.63
N GLY A 227 25.49 -21.01 -8.43
CA GLY A 227 24.97 -22.37 -8.49
C GLY A 227 23.89 -22.70 -7.47
N GLU A 228 23.65 -21.81 -6.50
CA GLU A 228 22.59 -21.97 -5.50
C GLU A 228 21.27 -21.37 -5.98
N GLY A 229 20.17 -22.08 -5.71
CA GLY A 229 18.82 -21.57 -5.97
C GLY A 229 18.42 -20.52 -4.94
N VAL A 230 18.27 -19.27 -5.38
CA VAL A 230 17.92 -18.11 -4.54
C VAL A 230 16.46 -17.71 -4.77
N GLY A 231 15.75 -17.39 -3.69
CA GLY A 231 14.38 -16.88 -3.75
C GLY A 231 14.33 -15.35 -3.74
N ALA A 232 13.13 -14.80 -3.87
CA ALA A 232 12.91 -13.35 -3.91
C ALA A 232 13.41 -12.65 -2.62
N LYS A 233 13.22 -13.27 -1.44
CA LYS A 233 13.66 -12.70 -0.16
C LYS A 233 15.18 -12.61 -0.05
N GLU A 234 15.89 -13.65 -0.47
CA GLU A 234 17.36 -13.66 -0.46
C GLU A 234 17.91 -12.60 -1.42
N LEU A 235 17.28 -12.41 -2.58
CA LEU A 235 17.63 -11.32 -3.50
C LEU A 235 17.40 -9.94 -2.86
N LEU A 236 16.29 -9.72 -2.16
CA LEU A 236 16.01 -8.44 -1.47
C LEU A 236 16.99 -8.16 -0.33
N ILE A 237 17.38 -9.18 0.43
CA ILE A 237 18.45 -9.05 1.44
C ILE A 237 19.77 -8.66 0.75
N LYS A 238 20.08 -9.26 -0.39
CA LYS A 238 21.26 -8.89 -1.19
C LYS A 238 21.21 -7.44 -1.69
N VAL A 239 20.02 -6.94 -2.07
CA VAL A 239 19.81 -5.54 -2.43
C VAL A 239 20.17 -4.63 -1.27
N ILE A 240 19.66 -4.94 -0.07
CA ILE A 240 19.93 -4.17 1.15
C ILE A 240 21.42 -4.19 1.49
N ASP A 241 22.09 -5.33 1.37
CA ASP A 241 23.53 -5.44 1.62
C ASP A 241 24.38 -4.61 0.64
N LEU A 242 23.92 -4.46 -0.60
CA LEU A 242 24.58 -3.67 -1.64
C LEU A 242 24.25 -2.17 -1.54
N ASN A 243 23.02 -1.84 -1.15
CA ASN A 243 22.54 -0.48 -1.00
C ASN A 243 21.58 -0.37 0.21
N PRO A 244 22.11 -0.13 1.43
CA PRO A 244 21.32 -0.06 2.66
C PRO A 244 20.34 1.11 2.73
N THR A 245 20.44 2.10 1.83
CA THR A 245 19.51 3.24 1.80
C THR A 245 18.34 3.04 0.85
N PHE A 246 18.27 1.91 0.15
CA PHE A 246 17.20 1.62 -0.82
C PHE A 246 15.95 1.07 -0.11
N TYR A 247 15.08 1.97 0.36
CA TYR A 247 13.93 1.62 1.19
C TYR A 247 12.89 0.74 0.48
N ASP A 248 12.81 0.76 -0.86
CA ASP A 248 11.89 -0.09 -1.63
C ASP A 248 12.19 -1.58 -1.38
N ALA A 249 13.47 -1.96 -1.24
CA ALA A 249 13.83 -3.34 -0.92
C ALA A 249 13.36 -3.76 0.47
N TYR A 250 13.50 -2.90 1.49
CA TYR A 250 12.94 -3.15 2.81
C TYR A 250 11.41 -3.26 2.76
N SER A 251 10.75 -2.42 1.96
CA SER A 251 9.29 -2.42 1.79
C SER A 251 8.80 -3.73 1.17
N MET A 252 9.42 -4.16 0.06
CA MET A 252 9.11 -5.44 -0.59
C MET A 252 9.41 -6.63 0.33
N LEU A 253 10.50 -6.56 1.10
CA LEU A 253 10.86 -7.61 2.04
C LEU A 253 9.81 -7.73 3.14
N ALA A 254 9.38 -6.62 3.76
CA ALA A 254 8.32 -6.61 4.76
C ALA A 254 7.00 -7.20 4.24
N ILE A 255 6.65 -6.96 2.97
CA ILE A 255 5.45 -7.53 2.34
C ILE A 255 5.54 -9.06 2.26
N SER A 256 6.73 -9.59 1.96
CA SER A 256 6.97 -11.03 1.83
C SER A 256 7.15 -11.79 3.15
N MET A 257 7.36 -11.06 4.26
CA MET A 257 7.64 -11.64 5.57
C MET A 257 6.36 -12.06 6.30
N THR A 258 6.43 -13.20 6.98
CA THR A 258 5.41 -13.59 7.97
C THR A 258 5.62 -12.84 9.30
N ARG A 259 4.60 -12.81 10.16
CA ARG A 259 4.62 -12.10 11.46
C ARG A 259 5.72 -12.59 12.41
N THR A 260 6.07 -13.87 12.36
CA THR A 260 7.08 -14.47 13.24
C THR A 260 8.46 -14.57 12.62
N GLU A 261 8.58 -14.20 11.34
CA GLU A 261 9.83 -14.30 10.60
C GLU A 261 10.87 -13.28 11.08
N LYS A 262 12.12 -13.72 11.10
CA LYS A 262 13.28 -12.88 11.38
C LYS A 262 14.32 -13.08 10.29
N ILE A 263 14.94 -11.99 9.87
CA ILE A 263 16.04 -11.98 8.92
C ILE A 263 17.33 -11.55 9.62
N THR A 264 18.47 -11.91 9.04
CA THR A 264 19.78 -11.39 9.46
C THR A 264 20.43 -10.75 8.25
N LEU A 265 20.75 -9.46 8.35
CA LEU A 265 21.48 -8.73 7.30
C LEU A 265 22.97 -9.10 7.36
N ARG A 266 23.74 -8.81 6.31
CA ARG A 266 25.19 -9.05 6.30
C ARG A 266 25.95 -8.25 7.37
N SER A 267 25.38 -7.14 7.82
CA SER A 267 25.89 -6.37 8.97
C SER A 267 25.83 -7.14 10.30
N GLY A 268 25.12 -8.28 10.35
CA GLY A 268 24.82 -9.02 11.57
C GLY A 268 23.55 -8.52 12.28
N GLU A 269 22.94 -7.43 11.79
CA GLU A 269 21.69 -6.90 12.31
C GLU A 269 20.55 -7.91 12.11
N LYS A 270 19.86 -8.26 13.20
CA LYS A 270 18.69 -9.15 13.17
C LYS A 270 17.43 -8.30 13.21
N LEU A 271 16.59 -8.45 12.19
CA LEU A 271 15.35 -7.70 12.07
C LEU A 271 14.17 -8.66 12.04
N ASP A 272 13.15 -8.37 12.84
CA ASP A 272 11.81 -8.90 12.61
C ASP A 272 11.06 -7.99 11.62
N LYS A 273 9.82 -8.37 11.25
CA LYS A 273 9.02 -7.60 10.30
C LYS A 273 8.79 -6.15 10.74
N LYS A 274 8.60 -5.90 12.05
CA LYS A 274 8.44 -4.55 12.61
C LYS A 274 9.72 -3.74 12.45
N GLY A 275 10.88 -4.33 12.75
CA GLY A 275 12.19 -3.72 12.53
C GLY A 275 12.43 -3.35 11.06
N VAL A 276 12.03 -4.22 10.13
CA VAL A 276 12.10 -3.91 8.68
C VAL A 276 11.21 -2.72 8.32
N LEU A 277 9.96 -2.68 8.81
CA LEU A 277 9.04 -1.56 8.56
C LEU A 277 9.54 -0.25 9.17
N ILE A 278 10.15 -0.29 10.36
CA ILE A 278 10.76 0.87 11.00
C ILE A 278 11.93 1.41 10.16
N LYS A 279 12.75 0.54 9.55
CA LYS A 279 13.80 0.97 8.60
C LYS A 279 13.21 1.68 7.37
N VAL A 280 12.06 1.21 6.86
CA VAL A 280 11.38 1.91 5.75
C VAL A 280 10.98 3.32 6.15
N ILE A 281 10.39 3.48 7.34
CA ILE A 281 9.96 4.80 7.87
C ILE A 281 11.16 5.73 8.07
N ASP A 282 12.28 5.22 8.60
CA ASP A 282 13.49 6.00 8.81
C ASP A 282 14.12 6.48 7.49
N LEU A 283 14.22 5.58 6.50
CA LEU A 283 14.77 5.91 5.18
C LEU A 283 13.81 6.79 4.35
N ASN A 284 12.50 6.62 4.51
CA ASN A 284 11.47 7.42 3.86
C ASN A 284 10.30 7.73 4.82
N PRO A 285 10.37 8.87 5.54
CA PRO A 285 9.33 9.28 6.49
C PRO A 285 7.95 9.56 5.86
N LYS A 286 7.85 9.60 4.53
CA LYS A 286 6.60 9.79 3.79
C LYS A 286 5.99 8.48 3.28
N ALA A 287 6.60 7.33 3.57
CA ALA A 287 6.12 6.03 3.12
C ALA A 287 4.85 5.60 3.88
N THR A 288 3.68 6.08 3.45
CA THR A 288 2.37 5.77 4.06
C THR A 288 2.15 4.25 4.21
N GLY A 289 2.47 3.47 3.17
CA GLY A 289 2.35 2.01 3.23
C GLY A 289 3.12 1.35 4.38
N ALA A 290 4.24 1.94 4.84
CA ALA A 290 5.01 1.41 5.96
C ALA A 290 4.34 1.69 7.32
N TYR A 291 3.83 2.91 7.53
CA TYR A 291 3.05 3.25 8.73
C TYR A 291 1.80 2.38 8.85
N TYR A 292 1.07 2.18 7.75
CA TYR A 292 -0.13 1.34 7.72
C TYR A 292 0.21 -0.10 8.11
N ARG A 293 1.22 -0.69 7.48
CA ARG A 293 1.64 -2.06 7.78
C ARG A 293 2.14 -2.20 9.21
N LEU A 294 2.90 -1.24 9.72
CA LEU A 294 3.37 -1.25 11.10
C LEU A 294 2.20 -1.17 12.10
N ALA A 295 1.23 -0.29 11.84
CA ALA A 295 0.02 -0.16 12.65
C ALA A 295 -0.81 -1.44 12.66
N THR A 296 -0.86 -2.19 11.56
CA THR A 296 -1.55 -3.48 11.50
C THR A 296 -0.75 -4.64 12.11
N GLU A 297 0.55 -4.45 12.35
CA GLU A 297 1.44 -5.47 12.90
C GLU A 297 1.53 -5.44 14.43
N ILE A 298 1.22 -4.28 15.04
CA ILE A 298 1.20 -4.10 16.50
C ILE A 298 -0.22 -4.15 17.05
N THR A 299 -0.37 -4.54 18.32
CA THR A 299 -1.68 -4.50 19.01
C THR A 299 -1.98 -3.09 19.54
N SER A 300 -3.22 -2.84 19.95
CA SER A 300 -3.67 -1.54 20.48
C SER A 300 -2.89 -1.08 21.74
N GLU A 301 -2.42 -2.04 22.56
CA GLU A 301 -1.65 -1.80 23.77
C GLU A 301 -0.13 -1.81 23.54
N GLU A 302 0.31 -2.20 22.34
CA GLU A 302 1.72 -2.29 22.00
C GLU A 302 2.26 -0.94 21.53
N THR A 303 3.49 -0.63 21.94
CA THR A 303 4.25 0.51 21.43
C THR A 303 5.55 0.03 20.80
N VAL A 304 5.98 0.73 19.75
CA VAL A 304 7.27 0.50 19.09
C VAL A 304 8.11 1.76 19.18
N THR A 305 9.43 1.59 19.21
CA THR A 305 10.38 2.71 19.21
C THR A 305 10.90 2.90 17.80
N LEU A 306 10.64 4.06 17.21
CA LEU A 306 11.22 4.46 15.92
C LEU A 306 12.72 4.71 16.06
N LEU A 307 13.46 4.74 14.95
CA LEU A 307 14.90 5.06 14.98
C LEU A 307 15.19 6.50 15.41
N SER A 308 14.19 7.40 15.33
CA SER A 308 14.24 8.74 15.95
C SER A 308 14.30 8.70 17.48
N GLY A 309 13.95 7.57 18.10
CA GLY A 309 13.78 7.41 19.55
C GLY A 309 12.35 7.58 20.04
N ASP A 310 11.43 7.99 19.16
CA ASP A 310 10.03 8.21 19.52
C ASP A 310 9.33 6.87 19.79
N LYS A 311 8.61 6.80 20.91
CA LYS A 311 7.69 5.70 21.19
C LYS A 311 6.34 6.02 20.57
N VAL A 312 5.91 5.19 19.63
CA VAL A 312 4.66 5.33 18.91
C VAL A 312 3.79 4.10 19.13
N GLY A 313 2.52 4.32 19.47
CA GLY A 313 1.50 3.29 19.54
C GLY A 313 0.71 3.22 18.23
N ARG A 314 -0.31 2.38 18.22
CA ARG A 314 -1.13 2.13 17.04
C ARG A 314 -1.93 3.37 16.61
N LYS A 315 -2.46 4.13 17.57
CA LYS A 315 -3.21 5.37 17.30
C LYS A 315 -2.32 6.44 16.67
N GLU A 316 -1.11 6.63 17.19
CA GLU A 316 -0.14 7.61 16.68
C GLU A 316 0.27 7.30 15.24
N LEU A 317 0.40 6.02 14.87
CA LEU A 317 0.69 5.62 13.50
C LEU A 317 -0.46 5.96 12.53
N PHE A 318 -1.72 5.76 12.93
CA PHE A 318 -2.88 6.16 12.12
C PHE A 318 -3.04 7.69 12.04
N ILE A 319 -2.77 8.41 13.14
CA ILE A 319 -2.73 9.87 13.13
C ILE A 319 -1.64 10.39 12.17
N LYS A 320 -0.46 9.75 12.15
CA LYS A 320 0.60 10.10 11.21
C LYS A 320 0.24 9.79 9.77
N LEU A 321 -0.50 8.70 9.52
CA LEU A 321 -1.03 8.39 8.19
C LEU A 321 -1.99 9.46 7.68
N ILE A 322 -2.91 9.95 8.52
CA ILE A 322 -3.84 11.03 8.16
C ILE A 322 -3.09 12.31 7.78
N ASP A 323 -2.01 12.64 8.50
CA ASP A 323 -1.15 13.79 8.19
C ASP A 323 -0.42 13.65 6.84
N LEU A 324 0.05 12.44 6.52
CA LEU A 324 0.76 12.16 5.27
C LEU A 324 -0.19 12.02 4.06
N ASP A 325 -1.39 11.48 4.28
CA ASP A 325 -2.42 11.25 3.27
C ASP A 325 -3.82 11.55 3.86
N PRO A 326 -4.25 12.82 3.80
CA PRO A 326 -5.55 13.25 4.32
C PRO A 326 -6.76 12.65 3.59
N GLU A 327 -6.56 12.07 2.40
CA GLU A 327 -7.60 11.38 1.62
C GLU A 327 -7.62 9.86 1.88
N GLY A 328 -6.66 9.35 2.67
CA GLY A 328 -6.52 7.93 3.01
C GLY A 328 -7.62 7.42 3.94
N ILE A 329 -8.66 6.81 3.36
CA ILE A 329 -9.86 6.32 4.04
C ILE A 329 -9.53 5.36 5.19
N GLU A 330 -8.60 4.44 4.96
CA GLU A 330 -8.22 3.39 5.90
C GLU A 330 -7.70 3.98 7.21
N ALA A 331 -6.96 5.09 7.16
CA ALA A 331 -6.37 5.68 8.36
C ALA A 331 -7.44 6.22 9.32
N TYR A 332 -8.46 6.91 8.80
CA TYR A 332 -9.59 7.38 9.60
C TYR A 332 -10.42 6.22 10.14
N TYR A 333 -10.70 5.21 9.31
CA TYR A 333 -11.47 4.03 9.71
C TYR A 333 -10.78 3.28 10.87
N TRP A 334 -9.49 2.98 10.71
CA TRP A 334 -8.76 2.25 11.73
C TRP A 334 -8.56 3.09 12.99
N LEU A 335 -8.30 4.40 12.89
CA LEU A 335 -8.23 5.27 14.06
C LEU A 335 -9.56 5.27 14.83
N ALA A 336 -10.70 5.33 14.14
CA ALA A 336 -12.02 5.26 14.76
C ALA A 336 -12.24 3.93 15.51
N SER A 337 -11.71 2.83 14.97
CA SER A 337 -11.78 1.52 15.60
C SER A 337 -10.91 1.38 16.86
N GLU A 338 -9.87 2.21 17.00
CA GLU A 338 -8.94 2.18 18.14
C GLU A 338 -9.38 3.06 19.32
N ILE A 339 -10.36 3.93 19.14
CA ILE A 339 -10.85 4.84 20.19
C ILE A 339 -12.27 4.47 20.62
N THR A 340 -12.62 4.74 21.88
CA THR A 340 -13.99 4.50 22.38
C THR A 340 -14.93 5.66 22.01
N SER A 341 -16.23 5.48 22.16
CA SER A 341 -17.25 6.51 21.87
C SER A 341 -17.07 7.80 22.68
N GLU A 342 -16.46 7.73 23.86
CA GLU A 342 -16.22 8.87 24.75
C GLU A 342 -14.80 9.47 24.59
N GLU A 343 -13.92 8.77 23.86
CA GLU A 343 -12.54 9.18 23.67
C GLU A 343 -12.43 10.19 22.51
N THR A 344 -11.53 11.16 22.66
CA THR A 344 -11.13 12.08 21.59
C THR A 344 -9.62 12.02 21.40
N VAL A 345 -9.17 12.16 20.17
CA VAL A 345 -7.75 12.23 19.80
C VAL A 345 -7.44 13.55 19.14
N THR A 346 -6.20 14.02 19.28
CA THR A 346 -5.72 15.23 18.63
C THR A 346 -4.88 14.86 17.41
N LEU A 347 -5.34 15.26 16.23
CA LEU A 347 -4.59 15.08 14.98
C LEU A 347 -3.35 15.98 14.96
N LEU A 348 -2.38 15.70 14.08
CA LEU A 348 -1.19 16.56 13.92
C LEU A 348 -1.53 17.96 13.39
N SER A 349 -2.71 18.14 12.78
CA SER A 349 -3.28 19.46 12.44
C SER A 349 -3.67 20.29 13.68
N GLY A 350 -3.74 19.68 14.86
CA GLY A 350 -4.26 20.27 16.09
C GLY A 350 -5.78 20.09 16.29
N GLU A 351 -6.47 19.50 15.32
CA GLU A 351 -7.90 19.22 15.39
C GLU A 351 -8.19 18.10 16.40
N LYS A 352 -9.18 18.32 17.29
CA LYS A 352 -9.69 17.28 18.18
C LYS A 352 -10.85 16.57 17.51
N VAL A 353 -10.71 15.27 17.30
CA VAL A 353 -11.71 14.43 16.64
C VAL A 353 -12.11 13.27 17.55
N GLY A 354 -13.40 12.98 17.62
CA GLY A 354 -13.94 11.79 18.27
C GLY A 354 -14.24 10.69 17.25
N ARG A 355 -14.76 9.57 17.75
CA ARG A 355 -15.09 8.39 16.93
C ARG A 355 -16.14 8.69 15.86
N LYS A 356 -17.15 9.51 16.19
CA LYS A 356 -18.22 9.93 15.26
C LYS A 356 -17.66 10.74 14.10
N GLU A 357 -16.82 11.74 14.39
CA GLU A 357 -16.23 12.63 13.39
C GLU A 357 -15.35 11.85 12.41
N LEU A 358 -14.59 10.87 12.91
CA LEU A 358 -13.77 9.99 12.06
C LEU A 358 -14.64 9.16 11.10
N PHE A 359 -15.74 8.54 11.56
CA PHE A 359 -16.63 7.81 10.65
C PHE A 359 -17.37 8.72 9.67
N ILE A 360 -17.75 9.94 10.08
CA ILE A 360 -18.28 10.95 9.17
C ILE A 360 -17.26 11.27 8.08
N LYS A 361 -15.97 11.39 8.43
CA LYS A 361 -14.91 11.64 7.45
C LYS A 361 -14.71 10.47 6.49
N VAL A 362 -14.81 9.24 6.96
CA VAL A 362 -14.79 8.03 6.11
C VAL A 362 -15.95 8.04 5.10
N ILE A 363 -17.15 8.42 5.53
CA ILE A 363 -18.33 8.55 4.65
C ILE A 363 -18.15 9.66 3.62
N ASP A 364 -17.56 10.79 4.01
CA ASP A 364 -17.28 11.92 3.13
C ASP A 364 -16.29 11.54 2.01
N LEU A 365 -15.19 10.87 2.38
CA LEU A 365 -14.18 10.40 1.43
C LEU A 365 -14.68 9.24 0.55
N ASN A 366 -15.51 8.36 1.11
CA ASN A 366 -16.12 7.26 0.36
C ASN A 366 -17.61 7.09 0.71
N PRO A 367 -18.50 7.82 0.02
CA PRO A 367 -19.95 7.72 0.25
C PRO A 367 -20.54 6.35 -0.09
N LYS A 368 -19.76 5.48 -0.75
CA LYS A 368 -20.13 4.08 -1.07
C LYS A 368 -19.62 3.08 -0.02
N GLY A 369 -18.74 3.48 0.91
CA GLY A 369 -18.18 2.61 1.95
C GLY A 369 -19.25 2.28 2.98
N ILE A 370 -19.60 1.00 3.11
CA ILE A 370 -20.82 0.59 3.81
C ILE A 370 -20.62 0.54 5.33
N GLU A 371 -19.44 0.10 5.75
CA GLU A 371 -19.06 -0.14 7.14
C GLU A 371 -19.15 1.14 7.96
N ALA A 372 -18.78 2.28 7.39
CA ALA A 372 -18.77 3.55 8.09
C ALA A 372 -20.18 4.03 8.45
N TYR A 373 -21.19 3.83 7.59
CA TYR A 373 -22.58 4.15 7.92
C TYR A 373 -23.09 3.28 9.07
N TYR A 374 -22.73 1.99 9.06
CA TYR A 374 -23.11 1.07 10.14
C TYR A 374 -22.47 1.48 11.47
N TRP A 375 -21.16 1.69 11.49
CA TRP A 375 -20.46 2.08 12.72
C TRP A 375 -20.91 3.43 13.23
N LEU A 376 -21.15 4.40 12.34
CA LEU A 376 -21.73 5.69 12.75
C LEU A 376 -23.13 5.54 13.36
N ALA A 377 -23.95 4.63 12.83
CA ALA A 377 -25.26 4.33 13.41
C ALA A 377 -25.14 3.75 14.82
N THR A 378 -24.10 2.94 15.10
CA THR A 378 -23.87 2.40 16.44
C THR A 378 -23.46 3.46 17.46
N GLU A 379 -22.89 4.59 17.00
CA GLU A 379 -22.47 5.68 17.88
C GLU A 379 -23.59 6.64 18.28
N ILE A 380 -24.73 6.62 17.58
CA ILE A 380 -25.84 7.54 17.84
C ILE A 380 -27.08 6.86 18.40
N THR A 381 -27.78 7.59 19.27
CA THR A 381 -29.04 7.13 19.86
C THR A 381 -30.18 7.21 18.84
N SER A 382 -31.31 6.56 19.14
CA SER A 382 -32.51 6.60 18.29
C SER A 382 -33.11 7.99 18.12
N GLU A 383 -32.84 8.91 19.06
CA GLU A 383 -33.36 10.28 19.05
C GLU A 383 -32.36 11.31 18.50
N GLU A 384 -31.09 10.90 18.33
CA GLU A 384 -30.03 11.76 17.85
C GLU A 384 -30.09 11.90 16.32
N THR A 385 -30.00 13.14 15.84
CA THR A 385 -29.86 13.45 14.42
C THR A 385 -28.59 14.26 14.20
N MET A 386 -27.89 13.99 13.09
CA MET A 386 -26.65 14.67 12.74
C MET A 386 -26.69 15.16 11.30
N THR A 387 -25.78 16.07 10.98
CA THR A 387 -25.59 16.55 9.61
C THR A 387 -24.28 15.97 9.07
N LEU A 388 -24.36 15.19 8.00
CA LEU A 388 -23.16 14.73 7.27
C LEU A 388 -22.45 15.92 6.63
N LEU A 389 -21.18 15.76 6.24
CA LEU A 389 -20.43 16.80 5.52
C LEU A 389 -21.07 17.19 4.17
N SER A 390 -21.91 16.31 3.61
CA SER A 390 -22.76 16.59 2.45
C SER A 390 -23.91 17.59 2.73
N GLY A 391 -24.15 17.96 3.99
CA GLY A 391 -25.31 18.75 4.42
C GLY A 391 -26.58 17.93 4.66
N GLU A 392 -26.53 16.61 4.44
CA GLU A 392 -27.66 15.71 4.67
C GLU A 392 -27.91 15.49 6.17
N LYS A 393 -29.14 15.72 6.64
CA LYS A 393 -29.55 15.34 7.99
C LYS A 393 -29.91 13.87 8.04
N VAL A 394 -29.24 13.12 8.90
CA VAL A 394 -29.43 11.68 9.07
C VAL A 394 -29.57 11.33 10.55
N GLY A 395 -30.49 10.42 10.88
CA GLY A 395 -30.59 9.77 12.18
C GLY A 395 -30.12 8.32 12.10
N ARG A 396 -30.26 7.60 13.23
CA ARG A 396 -29.83 6.19 13.32
C ARG A 396 -30.50 5.31 12.27
N LYS A 397 -31.80 5.49 12.05
CA LYS A 397 -32.60 4.71 11.09
C LYS A 397 -32.10 4.93 9.66
N GLU A 398 -31.88 6.17 9.25
CA GLU A 398 -31.42 6.52 7.90
C GLU A 398 -30.01 5.98 7.63
N LEU A 399 -29.10 6.01 8.62
CA LEU A 399 -27.77 5.42 8.50
C LEU A 399 -27.83 3.90 8.32
N LEU A 400 -28.69 3.20 9.07
CA LEU A 400 -28.88 1.75 8.93
C LEU A 400 -29.50 1.39 7.57
N ILE A 401 -30.46 2.17 7.08
CA ILE A 401 -31.04 2.01 5.73
C ILE A 401 -29.93 2.15 4.68
N LYS A 402 -29.12 3.22 4.75
CA LYS A 402 -27.98 3.42 3.83
C LYS A 402 -27.00 2.26 3.91
N ALA A 403 -26.70 1.75 5.10
CA ALA A 403 -25.81 0.61 5.28
C ALA A 403 -26.36 -0.70 4.66
N ILE A 404 -27.69 -0.89 4.62
CA ILE A 404 -28.35 -2.06 4.02
C ILE A 404 -28.46 -1.94 2.50
N GLU A 405 -28.86 -0.77 2.00
CA GLU A 405 -29.08 -0.56 0.56
C GLU A 405 -27.78 -0.64 -0.26
N LYS A 406 -26.63 -0.34 0.36
CA LYS A 406 -25.32 -0.35 -0.29
C LYS A 406 -24.65 -1.72 -0.27
N ASP A 407 -24.97 -2.60 0.69
CA ASP A 407 -24.52 -3.99 0.71
C ASP A 407 -25.49 -4.89 1.48
N ARG A 408 -26.11 -5.79 0.73
CA ARG A 408 -27.17 -6.68 1.18
C ARG A 408 -26.64 -7.94 1.83
N PHE A 409 -25.34 -8.27 1.75
CA PHE A 409 -24.84 -9.61 2.08
C PHE A 409 -23.70 -9.63 3.11
N SER A 410 -22.84 -8.61 3.19
CA SER A 410 -21.64 -8.68 4.06
C SER A 410 -21.92 -8.57 5.56
N LEU A 411 -23.02 -7.93 5.95
CA LEU A 411 -23.30 -7.55 7.34
C LEU A 411 -24.79 -7.74 7.64
N VAL A 412 -25.20 -9.01 7.68
CA VAL A 412 -26.59 -9.44 7.89
C VAL A 412 -27.18 -8.81 9.16
N HIS A 413 -26.37 -8.62 10.21
CA HIS A 413 -26.76 -7.98 11.48
C HIS A 413 -27.35 -6.56 11.35
N LYS A 414 -27.13 -5.83 10.24
CA LYS A 414 -27.77 -4.53 9.99
C LYS A 414 -29.30 -4.62 9.94
N TYR A 415 -29.84 -5.70 9.37
CA TYR A 415 -31.28 -5.92 9.30
C TYR A 415 -31.88 -6.12 10.70
N LEU A 416 -31.16 -6.82 11.58
CA LEU A 416 -31.54 -7.00 12.98
C LEU A 416 -31.49 -5.68 13.76
N GLU A 417 -30.41 -4.91 13.61
CA GLU A 417 -30.29 -3.58 14.24
C GLU A 417 -31.38 -2.61 13.77
N LEU A 418 -31.71 -2.63 12.48
CA LEU A 418 -32.80 -1.82 11.95
C LEU A 418 -34.15 -2.28 12.51
N ALA A 419 -34.40 -3.58 12.59
CA ALA A 419 -35.62 -4.14 13.18
C ALA A 419 -35.79 -3.71 14.66
N ASN A 420 -34.70 -3.75 15.43
CA ASN A 420 -34.69 -3.33 16.84
C ASN A 420 -34.92 -1.82 17.01
N SER A 421 -34.58 -1.01 16.00
CA SER A 421 -34.83 0.43 16.01
C SER A 421 -36.28 0.83 15.69
N LEU A 422 -37.12 -0.10 15.24
CA LEU A 422 -38.52 0.17 14.89
C LEU A 422 -39.47 -0.09 16.06
N SER A 423 -40.40 0.83 16.26
CA SER A 423 -41.58 0.60 17.10
C SER A 423 -42.49 -0.46 16.46
N GLU A 424 -43.28 -1.15 17.29
CA GLU A 424 -44.22 -2.17 16.82
C GLU A 424 -45.23 -1.55 15.83
N GLY A 425 -45.42 -2.18 14.67
CA GLY A 425 -46.29 -1.68 13.59
C GLY A 425 -45.66 -0.62 12.68
N ALA A 426 -44.42 -0.16 12.92
CA ALA A 426 -43.74 0.76 12.01
C ALA A 426 -43.14 0.03 10.80
N THR A 427 -43.24 0.67 9.63
CA THR A 427 -42.62 0.21 8.38
C THR A 427 -41.44 1.10 7.96
N VAL A 428 -40.61 0.57 7.08
CA VAL A 428 -39.53 1.33 6.42
C VAL A 428 -39.51 0.96 4.94
N SER A 429 -39.26 1.94 4.09
CA SER A 429 -38.99 1.67 2.67
C SER A 429 -37.52 1.25 2.51
N LEU A 430 -37.28 0.03 2.04
CA LEU A 430 -35.94 -0.47 1.68
C LEU A 430 -35.89 -0.92 0.23
N LYS A 431 -34.76 -0.66 -0.43
CA LYS A 431 -34.47 -1.26 -1.73
C LYS A 431 -33.86 -2.67 -1.57
N ILE A 432 -34.73 -3.69 -1.53
CA ILE A 432 -34.35 -5.11 -1.46
C ILE A 432 -34.49 -5.73 -2.85
N ASP A 433 -33.45 -6.41 -3.33
CA ASP A 433 -33.43 -7.09 -4.63
C ASP A 433 -33.78 -6.18 -5.82
N GLY A 434 -33.39 -4.90 -5.71
CA GLY A 434 -33.61 -3.89 -6.74
C GLY A 434 -35.01 -3.28 -6.72
N ARG A 435 -35.90 -3.72 -5.83
CA ARG A 435 -37.27 -3.22 -5.67
C ARG A 435 -37.40 -2.47 -4.36
N ASN A 436 -38.08 -1.33 -4.39
CA ASN A 436 -38.46 -0.64 -3.16
C ASN A 436 -39.62 -1.41 -2.54
N GLN A 437 -39.47 -1.80 -1.28
CA GLN A 437 -40.45 -2.55 -0.52
C GLN A 437 -40.67 -1.83 0.80
N GLU A 438 -41.93 -1.67 1.22
CA GLU A 438 -42.21 -1.38 2.62
C GLU A 438 -42.06 -2.66 3.41
N ILE A 439 -41.18 -2.62 4.40
CA ILE A 439 -40.88 -3.76 5.25
C ILE A 439 -41.07 -3.36 6.71
N ASP A 440 -41.80 -4.18 7.44
CA ASP A 440 -41.99 -4.04 8.87
C ASP A 440 -40.87 -4.76 9.64
N LYS A 441 -40.92 -4.66 10.97
CA LYS A 441 -39.97 -5.34 11.87
C LYS A 441 -39.88 -6.84 11.60
N LYS A 442 -41.01 -7.52 11.36
CA LYS A 442 -41.06 -8.96 11.06
C LYS A 442 -40.38 -9.28 9.73
N GLY A 443 -40.63 -8.49 8.70
CA GLY A 443 -40.01 -8.61 7.40
C GLY A 443 -38.49 -8.41 7.47
N LEU A 444 -38.00 -7.44 8.24
CA LEU A 444 -36.56 -7.24 8.44
C LEU A 444 -35.88 -8.44 9.11
N LEU A 445 -36.53 -9.04 10.12
CA LEU A 445 -36.05 -10.26 10.76
C LEU A 445 -36.04 -11.46 9.81
N LEU A 446 -37.03 -11.57 8.92
CA LEU A 446 -37.04 -12.60 7.87
C LEU A 446 -35.90 -12.38 6.87
N GLU A 447 -35.62 -11.14 6.48
CA GLU A 447 -34.51 -10.82 5.57
C GLU A 447 -33.14 -11.05 6.22
N TYR A 448 -33.02 -10.85 7.54
CA TYR A 448 -31.89 -11.28 8.37
C TYR A 448 -31.70 -12.79 8.29
N LEU A 449 -32.75 -13.57 8.63
CA LEU A 449 -32.68 -15.04 8.64
C LEU A 449 -32.37 -15.64 7.26
N LYS A 450 -32.90 -15.06 6.18
CA LYS A 450 -32.64 -15.52 4.80
C LYS A 450 -31.17 -15.37 4.36
N ARG A 451 -30.44 -14.45 4.99
CA ARG A 451 -29.08 -14.07 4.58
C ARG A 451 -28.01 -14.52 5.55
N ASP A 452 -28.40 -14.93 6.75
CA ASP A 452 -27.47 -15.54 7.71
C ASP A 452 -27.06 -16.92 7.19
N PRO A 453 -25.76 -17.15 6.91
CA PRO A 453 -25.26 -18.41 6.35
C PRO A 453 -25.50 -19.62 7.25
N LYS A 454 -25.94 -19.43 8.51
CA LYS A 454 -26.32 -20.53 9.41
C LYS A 454 -27.69 -21.15 9.10
N TYR A 455 -28.56 -20.48 8.35
CA TYR A 455 -29.88 -21.00 7.98
C TYR A 455 -29.87 -21.46 6.52
N THR A 456 -30.18 -22.74 6.28
CA THR A 456 -30.31 -23.22 4.90
C THR A 456 -31.67 -22.85 4.32
N THR A 457 -31.78 -22.79 2.99
CA THR A 457 -33.06 -22.61 2.28
C THR A 457 -34.11 -23.64 2.72
N LYS A 458 -33.67 -24.84 3.12
CA LYS A 458 -34.54 -25.91 3.63
C LYS A 458 -35.05 -25.61 5.04
N ASP A 459 -34.19 -25.12 5.93
CA ASP A 459 -34.58 -24.72 7.29
C ASP A 459 -35.59 -23.57 7.26
N LEU A 460 -35.39 -22.61 6.35
CA LEU A 460 -36.31 -21.50 6.11
C LEU A 460 -37.64 -21.97 5.50
N GLN A 461 -37.61 -22.93 4.59
CA GLN A 461 -38.81 -23.53 3.98
C GLN A 461 -39.61 -24.38 4.97
N GLU A 462 -38.97 -25.10 5.89
CA GLU A 462 -39.65 -25.82 6.98
C GLU A 462 -40.26 -24.84 7.99
N LEU A 463 -39.56 -23.75 8.32
CA LEU A 463 -40.09 -22.69 9.18
C LEU A 463 -41.32 -22.00 8.56
N ILE A 464 -41.29 -21.75 7.24
CA ILE A 464 -42.41 -21.16 6.49
C ILE A 464 -43.56 -22.16 6.34
N LYS A 465 -43.28 -23.42 5.96
CA LYS A 465 -44.30 -24.48 5.85
C LYS A 465 -44.98 -24.80 7.17
N SER A 466 -44.25 -24.76 8.28
CA SER A 466 -44.85 -24.97 9.62
C SER A 466 -45.89 -23.91 9.98
N LYS A 467 -45.92 -22.78 9.27
CA LYS A 467 -46.92 -21.72 9.42
C LYS A 467 -48.06 -21.81 8.39
N GLU A 468 -47.80 -22.21 7.15
CA GLU A 468 -48.87 -22.43 6.15
C GLU A 468 -49.77 -23.63 6.54
N VAL A 469 -49.22 -24.64 7.23
CA VAL A 469 -49.98 -25.82 7.67
C VAL A 469 -50.89 -25.54 8.88
N GLU A 470 -50.70 -24.44 9.62
CA GLU A 470 -51.63 -24.04 10.69
C GLU A 470 -52.89 -23.31 10.13
N GLU A 471 -52.92 -22.89 8.85
CA GLU A 471 -54.06 -22.16 8.24
C GLU A 471 -54.94 -22.98 7.28
N GLU A 472 -54.58 -24.22 6.91
CA GLU A 472 -55.42 -25.05 6.02
C GLU A 472 -56.43 -25.93 6.79
N THR A 473 -57.52 -25.32 7.26
CA THR A 473 -58.84 -25.98 7.29
C THR A 473 -59.95 -25.04 6.82
N SER A 474 -60.04 -24.81 5.50
CA SER A 474 -61.27 -24.75 4.69
C SER A 474 -61.06 -23.94 3.38
N TYR A 475 -61.30 -24.60 2.24
CA TYR A 475 -61.36 -24.05 0.86
C TYR A 475 -62.31 -22.82 0.68
N PRO A 476 -62.32 -22.14 -0.50
CA PRO A 476 -61.28 -21.28 -1.08
C PRO A 476 -61.86 -19.89 -1.47
N MET A 477 -61.35 -18.76 -0.98
CA MET A 477 -61.63 -17.44 -1.57
C MET A 477 -60.46 -16.45 -1.39
N THR A 478 -60.47 -15.40 -2.21
CA THR A 478 -59.36 -14.67 -2.84
C THR A 478 -58.38 -13.87 -1.96
N CYS A 479 -57.17 -13.68 -2.50
CA CYS A 479 -55.96 -13.01 -1.95
C CYS A 479 -56.09 -11.55 -1.45
N SER A 480 -57.02 -11.20 -0.56
CA SER A 480 -57.03 -9.83 0.00
C SER A 480 -57.22 -9.70 1.51
N GLU A 481 -57.49 -10.75 2.29
CA GLU A 481 -57.82 -10.57 3.71
C GLU A 481 -57.36 -11.75 4.59
N ILE A 482 -56.08 -11.82 4.98
CA ILE A 482 -55.67 -12.42 6.27
C ILE A 482 -54.45 -11.66 6.80
N SER A 483 -54.74 -10.71 7.69
CA SER A 483 -53.80 -10.13 8.65
C SER A 483 -54.37 -10.42 10.04
N GLU A 484 -53.46 -10.67 10.98
CA GLU A 484 -53.53 -10.46 12.43
C GLU A 484 -53.46 -11.75 13.29
N HIS A 485 -52.65 -11.66 14.36
CA HIS A 485 -52.61 -12.48 15.61
C HIS A 485 -51.48 -13.52 15.80
N ALA A 486 -50.23 -13.08 16.00
CA ALA A 486 -49.29 -13.77 16.91
C ALA A 486 -48.26 -12.77 17.48
N SER A 487 -48.04 -12.79 18.80
CA SER A 487 -47.16 -11.83 19.49
C SER A 487 -45.68 -12.25 19.43
N THR A 488 -44.76 -11.29 19.41
CA THR A 488 -43.29 -11.48 19.37
C THR A 488 -42.76 -12.43 20.45
N ILE A 489 -43.41 -12.45 21.62
CA ILE A 489 -43.06 -13.32 22.76
C ILE A 489 -43.36 -14.80 22.43
N GLU A 490 -44.49 -15.11 21.80
CA GLU A 490 -44.86 -16.49 21.46
C GLU A 490 -43.92 -17.12 20.43
N LEU A 491 -43.38 -16.32 19.51
CA LEU A 491 -42.40 -16.76 18.51
C LEU A 491 -41.06 -17.13 19.15
N LEU A 492 -40.60 -16.32 20.09
CA LEU A 492 -39.35 -16.56 20.82
C LEU A 492 -39.47 -17.76 21.78
N ILE A 493 -40.66 -17.95 22.40
CA ILE A 493 -40.94 -19.13 23.22
C ILE A 493 -40.81 -20.41 22.38
N LYS A 494 -41.51 -20.51 21.24
CA LYS A 494 -41.42 -21.67 20.35
C LYS A 494 -40.00 -21.91 19.84
N ALA A 495 -39.23 -20.85 19.56
CA ALA A 495 -37.85 -20.95 19.10
C ALA A 495 -36.87 -21.51 20.15
N ILE A 496 -37.10 -21.20 21.43
CA ILE A 496 -36.37 -21.79 22.56
C ILE A 496 -36.76 -23.25 22.74
N GLU A 497 -38.04 -23.60 22.61
CA GLU A 497 -38.48 -24.99 22.78
C GLU A 497 -37.95 -25.94 21.69
N GLN A 498 -37.72 -25.42 20.47
CA GLN A 498 -37.10 -26.17 19.37
C GLN A 498 -35.58 -26.31 19.51
N ASP A 499 -34.93 -25.37 20.20
CA ASP A 499 -33.48 -25.36 20.40
C ASP A 499 -33.15 -24.82 21.80
N PRO A 500 -33.34 -25.66 22.83
CA PRO A 500 -33.22 -25.24 24.22
C PRO A 500 -31.79 -24.91 24.63
N TRP A 501 -30.79 -25.17 23.79
CA TRP A 501 -29.38 -24.93 24.08
C TRP A 501 -28.86 -23.59 23.55
N SER A 502 -29.66 -22.88 22.75
CA SER A 502 -29.26 -21.57 22.24
C SER A 502 -29.28 -20.49 23.31
N SER A 503 -28.09 -20.12 23.76
CA SER A 503 -27.85 -19.01 24.66
C SER A 503 -28.46 -17.69 24.16
N LEU A 504 -28.36 -17.39 22.87
CA LEU A 504 -28.84 -16.14 22.27
C LEU A 504 -30.37 -16.03 22.30
N LYS A 505 -31.10 -17.13 22.06
CA LYS A 505 -32.57 -17.12 22.08
C LYS A 505 -33.14 -16.81 23.47
N HIS A 506 -32.47 -17.29 24.51
CA HIS A 506 -32.83 -16.96 25.90
C HIS A 506 -32.60 -15.47 26.19
N LEU A 507 -31.53 -14.87 25.66
CA LEU A 507 -31.26 -13.43 25.77
C LEU A 507 -32.27 -12.58 24.98
N GLU A 508 -32.62 -13.00 23.77
CA GLU A 508 -33.60 -12.34 22.90
C GLU A 508 -35.00 -12.31 23.54
N LEU A 509 -35.43 -13.42 24.16
CA LEU A 509 -36.69 -13.47 24.91
C LEU A 509 -36.63 -12.63 26.18
N ALA A 510 -35.51 -12.65 26.91
CA ALA A 510 -35.33 -11.80 28.09
C ALA A 510 -35.46 -10.31 27.75
N ASN A 511 -34.86 -9.88 26.65
CA ASN A 511 -34.90 -8.49 26.20
C ASN A 511 -36.28 -8.06 25.70
N SER A 512 -37.10 -9.02 25.27
CA SER A 512 -38.48 -8.79 24.82
C SER A 512 -39.51 -8.71 25.96
N LEU A 513 -39.12 -9.08 27.19
CA LEU A 513 -39.98 -9.02 28.37
C LEU A 513 -39.82 -7.71 29.15
N SER A 514 -40.95 -7.17 29.61
CA SER A 514 -40.98 -6.08 30.58
C SER A 514 -40.57 -6.58 31.98
N GLU A 515 -40.07 -5.66 32.82
CA GLU A 515 -39.65 -5.96 34.18
C GLU A 515 -40.83 -6.56 34.99
N GLY A 516 -40.65 -7.76 35.56
CA GLY A 516 -41.69 -8.47 36.31
C GLY A 516 -42.66 -9.33 35.49
N ALA A 517 -42.54 -9.37 34.15
CA ALA A 517 -43.31 -10.29 33.31
C ALA A 517 -42.71 -11.71 33.32
N THR A 518 -43.57 -12.72 33.38
CA THR A 518 -43.21 -14.14 33.31
C THR A 518 -43.74 -14.77 32.02
N VAL A 519 -43.04 -15.80 31.53
CA VAL A 519 -43.45 -16.60 30.38
C VAL A 519 -43.37 -18.09 30.72
N SER A 520 -44.32 -18.87 30.22
CA SER A 520 -44.26 -20.33 30.33
C SER A 520 -43.39 -20.90 29.21
N LEU A 521 -42.35 -21.64 29.59
CA LEU A 521 -41.35 -22.19 28.69
C LEU A 521 -41.00 -23.63 29.05
N LYS A 522 -40.84 -24.48 28.04
CA LYS A 522 -40.31 -25.84 28.24
C LYS A 522 -38.78 -25.86 28.13
N ILE A 523 -38.11 -25.90 29.27
CA ILE A 523 -36.64 -25.98 29.38
C ILE A 523 -36.25 -27.33 29.99
N ASP A 524 -35.32 -28.04 29.35
CA ASP A 524 -34.85 -29.36 29.77
C ASP A 524 -35.98 -30.38 30.02
N GLY A 525 -37.02 -30.30 29.19
CA GLY A 525 -38.19 -31.19 29.23
C GLY A 525 -39.25 -30.83 30.28
N ARG A 526 -39.09 -29.75 31.04
CA ARG A 526 -40.06 -29.29 32.06
C ARG A 526 -40.63 -27.93 31.71
N ASN A 527 -41.96 -27.79 31.81
CA ASN A 527 -42.62 -26.49 31.72
C ASN A 527 -42.35 -25.70 33.00
N GLN A 528 -41.82 -24.50 32.86
CA GLN A 528 -41.50 -23.60 33.96
C GLN A 528 -42.00 -22.19 33.60
N GLU A 529 -42.56 -21.48 34.58
CA GLU A 529 -42.70 -20.03 34.46
C GLU A 529 -41.36 -19.38 34.76
N ILE A 530 -40.84 -18.64 33.79
CA ILE A 530 -39.54 -17.99 33.88
C ILE A 530 -39.70 -16.49 33.61
N ASP A 531 -39.09 -15.68 34.46
CA ASP A 531 -39.05 -14.24 34.30
C ASP A 531 -37.81 -13.81 33.50
N LYS A 532 -37.70 -12.52 33.22
CA LYS A 532 -36.54 -11.93 32.54
C LYS A 532 -35.20 -12.31 33.18
N LYS A 533 -35.13 -12.37 34.51
CA LYS A 533 -33.90 -12.71 35.25
C LYS A 533 -33.54 -14.18 35.06
N GLY A 534 -34.52 -15.07 35.12
CA GLY A 534 -34.37 -16.48 34.82
C GLY A 534 -33.87 -16.71 33.39
N LEU A 535 -34.42 -16.00 32.40
CA LEU A 535 -33.99 -16.12 31.01
C LEU A 535 -32.55 -15.66 30.77
N LEU A 536 -32.12 -14.56 31.41
CA LEU A 536 -30.71 -14.14 31.38
C LEU A 536 -29.79 -15.17 32.04
N LEU A 537 -30.26 -15.85 33.09
CA LEU A 537 -29.49 -16.93 33.72
C LEU A 537 -29.36 -18.15 32.80
N GLU A 538 -30.43 -18.50 32.08
CA GLU A 538 -30.41 -19.59 31.10
C GLU A 538 -29.53 -19.25 29.87
N HIS A 539 -29.47 -17.97 29.47
CA HIS A 539 -28.51 -17.45 28.49
C HIS A 539 -27.06 -17.68 28.97
N LEU A 540 -26.74 -17.26 30.19
CA LEU A 540 -25.40 -17.35 30.75
C LEU A 540 -24.94 -18.81 30.94
N LYS A 541 -25.84 -19.72 31.37
CA LYS A 541 -25.54 -21.16 31.50
C LYS A 541 -25.18 -21.84 30.18
N ARG A 542 -25.66 -21.30 29.06
CA ARG A 542 -25.53 -21.90 27.72
C ARG A 542 -24.52 -21.19 26.84
N ASP A 543 -24.00 -20.04 27.28
CA ASP A 543 -22.96 -19.32 26.55
C ASP A 543 -21.60 -19.97 26.87
N PRO A 544 -20.89 -20.52 25.86
CA PRO A 544 -19.60 -21.17 26.05
C PRO A 544 -18.50 -20.23 26.55
N LYS A 545 -18.72 -18.91 26.60
CA LYS A 545 -17.79 -17.93 27.17
C LYS A 545 -17.75 -17.91 28.70
N TYR A 546 -18.76 -18.44 29.40
CA TYR A 546 -18.81 -18.43 30.86
C TYR A 546 -18.59 -19.83 31.44
N THR A 547 -17.65 -19.96 32.38
CA THR A 547 -17.42 -21.22 33.09
C THR A 547 -18.36 -21.38 34.29
N THR A 548 -18.52 -22.60 34.80
CA THR A 548 -19.34 -22.89 36.01
C THR A 548 -18.89 -22.06 37.22
N LYS A 549 -17.62 -21.65 37.28
CA LYS A 549 -17.05 -20.79 38.33
C LYS A 549 -17.47 -19.33 38.17
N ASP A 550 -17.47 -18.81 36.93
CA ASP A 550 -17.90 -17.45 36.60
C ASP A 550 -19.40 -17.25 36.92
N LEU A 551 -20.21 -18.28 36.64
CA LEU A 551 -21.65 -18.29 36.96
C LEU A 551 -21.92 -18.27 38.47
N GLN A 552 -21.10 -18.93 39.28
CA GLN A 552 -21.26 -18.97 40.74
C GLN A 552 -20.88 -17.64 41.42
N GLU A 553 -19.89 -16.91 40.90
CA GLU A 553 -19.55 -15.56 41.39
C GLU A 553 -20.61 -14.53 41.02
N LEU A 554 -21.16 -14.59 39.80
CA LEU A 554 -22.18 -13.64 39.31
C LEU A 554 -23.54 -13.81 40.02
N ILE A 555 -23.90 -15.04 40.40
CA ILE A 555 -25.11 -15.33 41.18
C ILE A 555 -24.94 -14.81 42.62
N LYS A 556 -23.77 -15.03 43.24
CA LYS A 556 -23.47 -14.51 44.58
C LYS A 556 -23.44 -12.98 44.64
N SER A 557 -22.94 -12.29 43.62
CA SER A 557 -22.90 -10.83 43.61
C SER A 557 -24.30 -10.20 43.49
N LYS A 558 -25.24 -10.87 42.81
CA LYS A 558 -26.61 -10.38 42.62
C LYS A 558 -27.57 -10.71 43.77
N GLU A 559 -27.38 -11.83 44.49
CA GLU A 559 -28.16 -12.11 45.71
C GLU A 559 -27.88 -11.09 46.82
N VAL A 560 -26.67 -10.54 46.88
CA VAL A 560 -26.27 -9.49 47.83
C VAL A 560 -26.91 -8.12 47.50
N GLU A 561 -27.20 -7.83 46.23
CA GLU A 561 -27.93 -6.61 45.83
C GLU A 561 -29.43 -6.67 46.20
N GLU A 562 -30.06 -7.84 46.21
CA GLU A 562 -31.47 -8.00 46.58
C GLU A 562 -31.72 -7.98 48.11
N GLU A 563 -30.77 -8.47 48.93
CA GLU A 563 -30.86 -8.34 50.39
C GLU A 563 -30.70 -6.88 50.87
N THR A 564 -30.01 -6.03 50.09
CA THR A 564 -29.83 -4.61 50.42
C THR A 564 -31.00 -3.74 49.94
N SER A 565 -31.73 -4.16 48.91
CA SER A 565 -32.93 -3.49 48.36
C SER A 565 -34.21 -3.76 49.19
N SER A 566 -34.32 -4.93 49.84
CA SER A 566 -35.55 -5.38 50.52
C SER A 566 -35.65 -5.08 52.03
N ARG A 567 -34.65 -4.46 52.66
CA ARG A 567 -34.75 -4.03 54.07
C ARG A 567 -35.39 -2.63 54.20
N PRO A 568 -36.54 -2.48 54.88
CA PRO A 568 -37.09 -1.16 55.16
C PRO A 568 -36.12 -0.38 56.04
N LYS A 569 -35.83 0.87 55.66
CA LYS A 569 -34.99 1.84 56.40
C LYS A 569 -35.42 1.95 57.86
N LYS A 570 -34.90 1.10 58.75
CA LYS A 570 -34.88 1.37 60.19
C LYS A 570 -33.91 2.52 60.40
N LYS A 571 -34.44 3.65 60.87
CA LYS A 571 -33.68 4.80 61.39
C LYS A 571 -32.52 4.30 62.26
N ALA A 572 -31.31 4.31 61.71
CA ALA A 572 -30.10 4.08 62.48
C ALA A 572 -29.72 5.39 63.17
N ARG A 573 -29.88 5.37 64.49
CA ARG A 573 -29.48 6.38 65.44
C ARG A 573 -27.96 6.51 65.41
N ILE A 574 -27.46 7.72 65.21
CA ILE A 574 -26.04 8.08 65.28
C ILE A 574 -25.49 7.76 66.68
N ARG A 575 -24.49 6.87 66.73
CA ARG A 575 -23.38 6.75 67.71
C ARG A 575 -22.26 6.10 66.89
N GLY A 576 -21.11 6.71 66.62
CA GLY A 576 -20.13 7.24 67.56
C GLY A 576 -19.04 6.19 67.77
N SER A 577 -17.77 6.61 67.71
CA SER A 577 -16.49 5.90 68.00
C SER A 577 -15.97 4.89 66.95
N GLN A 578 -14.84 5.20 66.28
CA GLN A 578 -13.46 4.67 66.53
C GLN A 578 -13.32 3.21 66.04
N LEU A 579 -12.39 2.83 65.15
CA LEU A 579 -10.96 3.14 65.04
C LEU A 579 -10.50 2.94 63.59
#